data_AF-A0A7S2L7K7-F1
#
_entry.id   AF-A0A7S2L7K7-F1
#
_cell.length_a   1.000
_cell.length_b   1.000
_cell.length_c   1.000
_cell.angle_alpha   90.00
_cell.angle_beta   90.00
_cell.angle_gamma   90.00
#
_symmetry.space_group_name_H-M   'P 1'
#
loop_
_entity.id
_entity.type
_entity.pdbx_description
1 polymer ?
#
loop_
_entity_poly.entity_id
_entity_poly.type
_entity_poly.pdbx_seq_one_letter_code
_entity_poly.pdbx_strand_id
1 'polypeptide(L)'
;TMWRALLTMFEVFFANWAPPCRVLFEGIDEWFGLFFLVYRCMLGFAVLSVVQAVFIQQTMKAVQQDLDFMMSMKQREKKTTTRELLKIFLSLDDSGDGMVSWEEFEEHLNQPHVRLLLSTLD
;
A
#
# COMPACT_ATOMS: atom_id res chain seq x y z
N THR A 1 -34.11 12.77 -31.51
CA THR A 1 -34.08 13.43 -30.17
C THR A 1 -32.82 13.03 -29.44
N MET A 2 -32.15 13.95 -28.75
CA MET A 2 -30.89 13.73 -28.03
C MET A 2 -30.93 12.51 -27.09
N TRP A 3 -32.03 12.34 -26.36
CA TRP A 3 -32.23 11.20 -25.45
C TRP A 3 -32.14 9.83 -26.13
N ARG A 4 -32.71 9.70 -27.33
CA ARG A 4 -32.66 8.44 -28.10
C ARG A 4 -31.24 8.14 -28.55
N ALA A 5 -30.50 9.17 -28.99
CA ALA A 5 -29.09 9.02 -29.35
C ALA A 5 -28.22 8.61 -28.16
N LEU A 6 -28.48 9.17 -26.96
CA LEU A 6 -27.79 8.77 -25.74
C LEU A 6 -28.02 7.29 -25.40
N LEU A 7 -29.28 6.82 -25.50
CA LEU A 7 -29.61 5.40 -25.27
C LEU A 7 -28.94 4.48 -26.28
N THR A 8 -28.93 4.86 -27.57
CA THR A 8 -28.23 4.10 -28.60
C THR A 8 -26.73 4.05 -28.34
N MET A 9 -26.10 5.16 -27.95
CA MET A 9 -24.67 5.17 -27.63
C MET A 9 -24.35 4.37 -26.35
N PHE A 10 -25.26 4.37 -25.38
CA PHE A 10 -25.15 3.50 -24.19
C PHE A 10 -25.20 2.01 -24.56
N GLU A 11 -26.15 1.62 -25.43
CA GLU A 11 -26.25 0.25 -25.95
C GLU A 11 -25.00 -0.15 -26.76
N VAL A 12 -24.51 0.75 -27.61
CA VAL A 12 -23.28 0.56 -28.40
C VAL A 12 -22.07 0.38 -27.50
N PHE A 13 -22.03 1.00 -26.33
CA PHE A 13 -20.90 0.87 -25.43
C PHE A 13 -20.98 -0.41 -24.58
N PHE A 14 -22.11 -0.66 -23.91
CA PHE A 14 -22.22 -1.73 -22.91
C PHE A 14 -22.85 -3.03 -23.40
N ALA A 15 -23.67 -2.99 -24.45
CA ALA A 15 -24.46 -4.12 -24.91
C ALA A 15 -24.06 -4.52 -26.34
N ASN A 16 -25.04 -4.60 -27.25
CA ASN A 16 -24.81 -5.04 -28.62
C ASN A 16 -24.64 -3.85 -29.56
N TRP A 17 -23.41 -3.62 -29.99
CA TRP A 17 -23.06 -2.53 -30.90
C TRP A 17 -23.37 -2.84 -32.37
N ALA A 18 -23.48 -4.13 -32.73
CA ALA A 18 -23.58 -4.54 -34.12
C ALA A 18 -24.89 -4.11 -34.81
N PRO A 19 -26.10 -4.21 -34.19
CA PRO A 19 -27.33 -3.79 -34.84
C PRO A 19 -27.39 -2.27 -35.11
N PRO A 20 -27.10 -1.37 -34.14
CA PRO A 20 -27.06 0.06 -34.41
C PRO A 20 -26.01 0.44 -35.46
N CYS A 21 -24.82 -0.19 -35.41
CA CYS A 21 -23.76 0.04 -36.37
C CYS A 21 -24.17 -0.40 -37.78
N ARG A 22 -24.76 -1.59 -37.93
CA ARG A 22 -25.17 -2.14 -39.23
C ARG A 22 -26.25 -1.29 -39.90
N VAL A 23 -27.22 -0.79 -39.13
CA VAL A 23 -28.28 0.10 -39.65
C VAL A 23 -27.69 1.39 -40.25
N LEU A 24 -26.68 1.98 -39.62
CA LEU A 24 -26.02 3.19 -40.15
C LEU A 24 -25.05 2.88 -41.29
N PHE A 25 -24.33 1.76 -41.22
CA PHE A 25 -23.40 1.31 -42.25
C PHE A 25 -24.12 1.01 -43.57
N GLU A 26 -25.20 0.23 -43.53
CA GLU A 26 -25.96 -0.16 -44.73
C GLU A 26 -26.92 0.94 -45.19
N GLY A 27 -27.43 1.75 -44.27
CA GLY A 27 -28.46 2.75 -44.55
C GLY A 27 -27.96 4.13 -44.95
N ILE A 28 -26.69 4.46 -44.67
CA ILE A 28 -26.13 5.80 -44.93
C ILE A 28 -24.78 5.71 -45.64
N ASP A 29 -23.74 5.24 -44.95
CA ASP A 29 -22.36 5.21 -45.47
C ASP A 29 -21.50 4.24 -44.65
N GLU A 30 -20.55 3.59 -45.31
CA GLU A 30 -19.61 2.63 -44.72
C GLU A 30 -18.69 3.30 -43.68
N TRP A 31 -18.44 4.62 -43.80
CA TRP A 31 -17.62 5.40 -42.85
C TRP A 31 -18.13 5.35 -41.41
N PHE A 32 -19.44 5.13 -41.19
CA PHE A 32 -19.98 4.97 -39.85
C PHE A 32 -19.44 3.70 -39.15
N GLY A 33 -19.08 2.66 -39.91
CA GLY A 33 -18.42 1.48 -39.37
C GLY A 33 -17.08 1.81 -38.73
N LEU A 34 -16.26 2.63 -39.40
CA LEU A 34 -14.98 3.09 -38.86
C LEU A 34 -15.18 3.95 -37.60
N PHE A 35 -16.16 4.85 -37.61
CA PHE A 35 -16.48 5.69 -36.45
C PHE A 35 -16.80 4.85 -35.21
N PHE A 36 -17.68 3.86 -35.32
CA PHE A 36 -18.05 3.00 -34.19
C PHE A 36 -16.90 2.12 -33.70
N LEU A 37 -16.04 1.65 -34.62
CA LEU A 37 -14.85 0.88 -34.28
C LEU A 37 -13.86 1.71 -33.46
N VAL A 38 -13.51 2.92 -33.94
CA VAL A 38 -12.62 3.84 -33.22
C VAL A 38 -13.19 4.22 -31.86
N TYR A 39 -14.49 4.54 -31.81
CA TYR A 39 -15.19 4.85 -30.56
C TYR A 39 -15.08 3.72 -29.52
N ARG A 40 -15.33 2.46 -29.92
CA ARG A 40 -15.21 1.30 -29.02
C ARG A 40 -13.77 1.05 -28.59
N CYS A 41 -12.80 1.16 -29.49
CA CYS A 41 -11.39 0.97 -29.16
C CYS A 41 -10.92 2.03 -28.16
N MET A 42 -11.24 3.31 -28.38
CA MET A 42 -10.89 4.39 -27.45
C MET A 42 -11.54 4.21 -26.08
N LEU A 43 -12.85 3.99 -26.01
CA LEU A 43 -13.52 3.85 -24.72
C LEU A 43 -13.11 2.56 -23.99
N GLY A 44 -12.94 1.46 -24.72
CA GLY A 44 -12.44 0.21 -24.14
C GLY A 44 -11.04 0.39 -23.55
N PHE A 45 -10.13 1.03 -24.28
CA PHE A 45 -8.80 1.34 -23.78
C PHE A 45 -8.84 2.29 -22.57
N ALA A 46 -9.69 3.32 -22.61
CA ALA A 46 -9.85 4.25 -21.50
C ALA A 46 -10.34 3.55 -20.23
N VAL A 47 -11.37 2.69 -20.34
CA VAL A 47 -11.88 1.91 -19.18
C VAL A 47 -10.79 0.99 -18.63
N LEU A 48 -10.11 0.23 -19.48
CA LEU A 48 -9.04 -0.67 -19.05
C LEU A 48 -7.91 0.10 -18.34
N SER A 49 -7.54 1.26 -18.86
CA SER A 49 -6.52 2.13 -18.26
C SER A 49 -6.93 2.62 -16.87
N VAL A 50 -8.19 3.04 -16.70
CA VAL A 50 -8.72 3.47 -15.40
C VAL A 50 -8.74 2.30 -14.41
N VAL A 51 -9.23 1.13 -14.84
CA VAL A 51 -9.25 -0.07 -14.00
C VAL A 51 -7.84 -0.44 -13.55
N GLN A 52 -6.87 -0.46 -14.48
CA GLN A 52 -5.46 -0.73 -14.16
C GLN A 52 -4.90 0.28 -13.15
N ALA A 53 -5.17 1.57 -13.34
CA ALA A 53 -4.72 2.62 -12.42
C ALA A 53 -5.28 2.42 -11.01
N VAL A 54 -6.55 2.06 -10.88
CA VAL A 54 -7.18 1.76 -9.59
C VAL A 54 -6.51 0.55 -8.93
N PHE A 55 -6.25 -0.53 -9.67
CA PHE A 55 -5.55 -1.69 -9.13
C PHE A 55 -4.16 -1.33 -8.62
N ILE A 56 -3.37 -0.59 -9.40
CA ILE A 56 -2.04 -0.12 -8.99
C ILE A 56 -2.15 0.72 -7.71
N GLN A 57 -3.11 1.64 -7.64
CA GLN A 57 -3.32 2.48 -6.46
C GLN A 57 -3.67 1.66 -5.22
N GLN A 58 -4.53 0.65 -5.34
CA GLN A 58 -4.87 -0.24 -4.23
C GLN A 58 -3.66 -1.07 -3.78
N THR A 59 -2.88 -1.61 -4.72
CA THR A 59 -1.64 -2.35 -4.41
C THR A 59 -0.64 -1.46 -3.68
N MET A 60 -0.40 -0.23 -4.16
CA MET A 60 0.50 0.72 -3.49
C MET A 60 0.02 1.09 -2.10
N LYS A 61 -1.29 1.28 -1.91
CA LYS A 61 -1.87 1.58 -0.61
C LYS A 61 -1.69 0.42 0.38
N ALA A 62 -1.90 -0.82 -0.05
CA ALA A 62 -1.67 -1.99 0.79
C ALA A 62 -0.20 -2.11 1.20
N VAL A 63 0.73 -1.93 0.26
CA VAL A 63 2.18 -1.91 0.56
C VAL A 63 2.55 -0.81 1.56
N GLN A 64 2.00 0.40 1.40
CA GLN A 64 2.23 1.49 2.35
C GLN A 64 1.70 1.16 3.76
N GLN A 65 0.51 0.58 3.85
CA GLN A 65 -0.07 0.16 5.13
C GLN A 65 0.81 -0.89 5.84
N ASP A 66 1.35 -1.86 5.09
CA ASP A 66 2.25 -2.87 5.65
C ASP A 66 3.58 -2.25 6.12
N LEU A 67 4.15 -1.32 5.36
CA LEU A 67 5.35 -0.58 5.75
C LEU A 67 5.13 0.24 7.03
N ASP A 68 4.04 1.00 7.10
CA ASP A 68 3.69 1.81 8.27
C ASP A 68 3.49 0.93 9.51
N PHE A 69 2.82 -0.21 9.33
CA PHE A 69 2.65 -1.20 10.40
C PHE A 69 4.02 -1.74 10.87
N MET A 70 4.89 -2.17 9.95
CA MET A 70 6.23 -2.65 10.31
C MET A 70 7.08 -1.59 11.01
N MET A 71 7.04 -0.34 10.55
CA MET A 71 7.74 0.77 11.21
C MET A 71 7.23 1.00 12.63
N SER A 72 5.92 0.97 12.83
CA SER A 72 5.31 1.11 14.17
C SER A 72 5.73 -0.03 15.11
N MET A 73 5.81 -1.26 14.59
CA MET A 73 6.26 -2.44 15.32
C MET A 73 7.74 -2.31 15.73
N LYS A 74 8.64 -1.94 14.81
CA LYS A 74 10.06 -1.72 15.13
C LYS A 74 10.27 -0.60 16.15
N GLN A 75 9.50 0.50 16.05
CA GLN A 75 9.56 1.57 17.04
C GLN A 75 9.10 1.09 18.43
N ARG A 76 8.06 0.26 18.48
CA ARG A 76 7.57 -0.33 19.74
C ARG A 76 8.60 -1.28 20.35
N GLU A 77 9.20 -2.15 19.53
CA GLU A 77 10.27 -3.05 19.95
C GLU A 77 11.45 -2.27 20.52
N LYS A 78 11.97 -1.28 19.78
CA LYS A 78 13.04 -0.39 20.26
C LYS A 78 12.69 0.28 21.60
N LYS A 79 11.47 0.80 21.75
CA LYS A 79 11.02 1.42 23.03
C LYS A 79 10.98 0.41 24.17
N THR A 80 10.54 -0.82 23.91
CA THR A 80 10.54 -1.90 24.91
C THR A 80 11.97 -2.26 25.31
N THR A 81 12.85 -2.50 24.34
CA THR A 81 14.27 -2.77 24.59
C THR A 81 14.94 -1.62 25.35
N THR A 82 14.71 -0.37 24.98
CA THR A 82 15.25 0.80 25.72
C THR A 82 14.73 0.87 27.15
N ARG A 83 13.45 0.54 27.40
CA ARG A 83 12.90 0.50 28.76
C ARG A 83 13.50 -0.62 29.60
N GLU A 84 13.73 -1.78 29.01
CA GLU A 84 14.41 -2.87 29.69
C GLU A 84 15.85 -2.49 29.99
N LEU A 85 16.61 -1.98 29.01
CA LEU A 85 17.95 -1.44 29.20
C LEU A 85 18.01 -0.42 30.34
N LEU A 86 17.09 0.53 30.38
CA LEU A 86 17.04 1.55 31.43
C LEU A 86 16.80 0.95 32.82
N LYS A 87 15.90 -0.04 32.95
CA LYS A 87 15.65 -0.70 34.24
C LYS A 87 16.90 -1.40 34.77
N ILE A 88 17.67 -1.99 33.86
CA ILE A 88 18.89 -2.74 34.19
C ILE A 88 20.00 -1.78 34.57
N PHE A 89 20.15 -0.70 33.81
CA PHE A 89 21.09 0.37 34.12
C PHE A 89 20.82 0.97 35.49
N LEU A 90 19.56 1.26 35.81
CA LEU A 90 19.14 1.74 37.13
C LEU A 90 19.34 0.70 38.26
N SER A 91 19.43 -0.60 37.94
CA SER A 91 19.77 -1.64 38.92
C SER A 91 21.26 -1.88 39.05
N LEU A 92 22.08 -1.31 38.17
CA LEU A 92 23.54 -1.39 38.19
C LEU A 92 24.16 -0.16 38.89
N ASP A 93 23.52 1.01 38.77
CA ASP A 93 23.94 2.25 39.40
C ASP A 93 23.52 2.28 40.89
N ASP A 94 24.35 1.69 41.75
CA ASP A 94 24.16 1.70 43.21
C ASP A 94 24.48 3.07 43.82
N SER A 95 25.39 3.83 43.20
CA SER A 95 25.77 5.17 43.63
C SER A 95 24.68 6.23 43.38
N GLY A 96 23.80 5.99 42.40
CA GLY A 96 22.74 6.88 41.96
C GLY A 96 23.25 8.12 41.22
N ASP A 97 24.47 8.09 40.68
CA ASP A 97 25.09 9.22 39.98
C ASP A 97 24.70 9.30 38.49
N GLY A 98 23.92 8.33 38.02
CA GLY A 98 23.46 8.21 36.63
C GLY A 98 24.52 7.63 35.69
N MET A 99 25.66 7.19 36.23
CA MET A 99 26.72 6.46 35.54
C MET A 99 26.87 5.08 36.17
N VAL A 100 27.52 4.15 35.46
CA VAL A 100 27.84 2.83 36.00
C VAL A 100 29.36 2.73 36.01
N SER A 101 29.94 2.66 37.20
CA SER A 101 31.38 2.49 37.39
C SER A 101 31.82 1.07 37.02
N TRP A 102 33.13 0.89 36.80
CA TRP A 102 33.66 -0.44 36.46
C TRP A 102 33.45 -1.43 37.62
N GLU A 103 33.58 -0.96 38.85
CA GLU A 103 33.39 -1.77 40.05
C GLU A 103 31.93 -2.25 40.20
N GLU A 104 30.95 -1.34 40.02
CA GLU A 104 29.51 -1.68 40.06
C GLU A 104 29.13 -2.66 38.93
N PHE A 105 29.71 -2.45 37.74
CA PHE A 105 29.50 -3.31 36.59
C PHE A 105 30.08 -4.71 36.81
N GLU A 106 31.29 -4.83 37.35
CA GLU A 106 31.97 -6.09 37.62
C GLU A 106 31.22 -6.93 38.68
N GLU A 107 30.68 -6.27 39.70
CA GLU A 107 29.93 -6.93 40.77
C GLU A 107 28.60 -7.54 40.26
N HIS A 108 27.95 -6.87 39.32
CA HIS A 108 26.65 -7.27 38.75
C HIS A 108 26.75 -8.09 37.46
N LEU A 109 27.93 -8.18 36.84
CA LEU A 109 28.21 -8.91 35.59
C LEU A 109 27.89 -10.41 35.67
N ASN A 110 27.93 -10.98 36.88
CA ASN A 110 27.60 -12.40 37.12
C ASN A 110 26.09 -12.68 37.14
N GLN A 111 25.25 -11.64 37.17
CA GLN A 111 23.81 -11.85 37.15
C GLN A 111 23.35 -12.34 35.76
N PRO A 112 22.58 -13.44 35.68
CA PRO A 112 22.15 -14.02 34.41
C PRO A 112 21.33 -13.05 33.55
N HIS A 113 20.66 -12.12 34.21
CA HIS A 113 19.91 -11.01 33.63
C HIS A 113 20.77 -10.00 32.85
N VAL A 114 21.92 -9.59 33.39
CA VAL A 114 22.83 -8.61 32.77
C VAL A 114 23.54 -9.24 31.57
N ARG A 115 23.92 -10.51 31.66
CA ARG A 115 24.47 -11.28 30.54
C ARG A 115 23.50 -11.45 29.37
N LEU A 116 22.24 -11.77 29.66
CA LEU A 116 21.20 -11.89 28.63
C LEU A 116 21.02 -10.55 27.88
N LEU A 117 21.05 -9.44 28.61
CA LEU A 117 20.97 -8.10 28.02
C LEU A 117 22.17 -7.76 27.14
N LEU A 118 23.39 -8.05 27.60
CA LEU A 118 24.60 -7.81 26.80
C LEU A 118 24.58 -8.63 25.51
N SER A 119 23.99 -9.83 25.54
CA SER A 119 23.81 -10.66 24.34
C SER A 119 22.73 -10.16 23.36
N THR A 120 21.83 -9.26 23.79
CA THR A 120 20.82 -8.64 22.91
C THR A 120 21.26 -7.29 22.34
N LEU A 121 22.45 -6.80 22.73
CA LEU A 121 23.05 -5.56 22.24
C LEU A 121 24.03 -5.77 21.05
N ASP A 122 24.35 -7.03 20.70
CA ASP A 122 25.06 -7.45 19.47
C ASP A 122 24.12 -7.48 18.25
#